data_AF-A0A822E893-F1
#
_entry.id   AF-A0A822E893-F1
#
_cell.length_a   1.000
_cell.length_b   1.000
_cell.length_c   1.000
_cell.angle_alpha   90.00
_cell.angle_beta   90.00
_cell.angle_gamma   90.00
#
_symmetry.space_group_name_H-M   'P 1'
#
loop_
_entity.id
_entity.type
_entity.pdbx_description
1 polymer ?
#
loop_
_entity_poly.entity_id
_entity_poly.type
_entity_poly.pdbx_seq_one_letter_code
_entity_poly.pdbx_strand_id
1 'polypeptide(L)'
;MQSLLLSSLECFFERTCFDPIQEIINVIANYYFIINGSVLLTNSTRFSPKTTVGEIINELMIERWYENVRYEEYYQQCAPEQCSYLLPFRNNALYIVTTVIGLFGGLSVALKIIVP
;
A
#
# COMPACT_ATOMS: atom_id res chain seq x y z
N MET A 1 0.31 -9.59 18.45
CA MET A 1 0.77 -8.83 17.25
C MET A 1 1.65 -7.63 17.59
N GLN A 2 1.42 -6.90 18.68
CA GLN A 2 2.24 -5.72 19.07
C GLN A 2 3.73 -6.05 19.26
N SER A 3 4.07 -7.20 19.82
CA SER A 3 5.47 -7.63 20.02
C SER A 3 6.25 -7.77 18.72
N LEU A 4 5.58 -8.15 17.62
CA LEU A 4 6.22 -8.24 16.30
C LEU A 4 6.52 -6.85 15.74
N LEU A 5 5.58 -5.91 15.87
CA LEU A 5 5.75 -4.55 15.37
C LEU A 5 6.89 -3.81 16.07
N LEU A 6 7.15 -4.12 17.34
CA LEU A 6 8.25 -3.54 18.12
C LEU A 6 9.60 -4.24 17.88
N SER A 7 9.62 -5.42 17.25
CA SER A 7 10.84 -6.16 16.94
C SER A 7 11.53 -5.60 15.69
N SER A 8 12.80 -5.95 15.48
CA SER A 8 13.58 -5.62 14.29
C SER A 8 13.99 -6.87 13.51
N LEU A 9 14.40 -6.69 12.26
CA LEU A 9 14.92 -7.77 11.38
C LEU A 9 16.46 -7.84 11.40
N GLU A 10 17.09 -7.29 12.44
CA GLU A 10 18.55 -7.14 12.55
C GLU A 10 19.30 -8.48 12.43
N CYS A 11 18.69 -9.54 12.96
CA CYS A 11 19.25 -10.90 12.95
C CYS A 11 19.57 -11.43 11.55
N PHE A 12 18.88 -10.95 10.51
CA PHE A 12 19.15 -11.36 9.13
C PHE A 12 20.45 -10.76 8.56
N PHE A 13 21.02 -9.74 9.22
CA PHE A 13 22.24 -9.06 8.80
C PHE A 13 23.47 -9.47 9.64
N GLU A 14 23.29 -10.22 10.72
CA GLU A 14 24.36 -10.58 11.66
C GLU A 14 24.50 -12.09 11.85
N ARG A 15 25.73 -12.60 11.68
CA ARG A 15 26.05 -14.03 11.78
C ARG A 15 25.77 -14.63 13.15
N THR A 16 26.10 -13.90 14.20
CA THR A 16 25.97 -14.34 15.60
C THR A 16 24.53 -14.76 15.94
N CYS A 17 23.54 -14.08 15.36
CA CYS A 17 22.13 -14.36 15.55
C CYS A 17 21.56 -15.30 14.47
N PHE A 18 22.06 -15.21 13.23
CA PHE A 18 21.57 -16.00 12.10
C PHE A 18 21.93 -17.49 12.18
N ASP A 19 23.17 -17.81 12.55
CA ASP A 19 23.70 -19.17 12.48
C ASP A 19 22.91 -20.16 13.38
N PRO A 20 22.49 -19.82 14.62
CA PRO A 20 21.61 -20.66 15.43
C PRO A 20 20.24 -20.92 14.80
N ILE A 21 19.66 -19.93 14.12
CA ILE A 21 18.37 -20.08 13.42
C ILE A 21 18.51 -21.06 12.26
N GLN A 22 19.60 -20.93 11.51
CA GLN A 22 19.90 -21.83 10.39
C GLN A 22 20.10 -23.28 10.88
N GLU A 23 20.77 -23.48 12.01
CA GLU A 23 20.91 -24.80 12.63
C GLU A 23 19.56 -25.42 12.97
N ILE A 24 18.68 -24.67 13.66
CA ILE A 24 17.33 -25.12 14.02
C ILE A 24 16.53 -25.52 12.78
N ILE A 25 16.57 -24.70 11.73
CA ILE A 25 15.86 -24.97 10.48
C ILE A 25 16.35 -26.27 9.85
N ASN A 26 17.66 -26.49 9.79
CA ASN A 26 18.25 -27.71 9.22
C ASN A 26 17.87 -28.97 10.01
N VAL A 27 17.77 -28.86 11.35
CA VAL A 27 17.29 -29.95 12.21
C VAL A 27 15.82 -30.27 11.92
N ILE A 28 14.95 -29.25 11.82
CA ILE A 28 13.52 -29.43 11.52
C ILE A 28 13.31 -30.00 10.11
N ALA A 29 14.13 -29.59 9.14
CA ALA A 29 14.08 -30.08 7.76
C ALA A 29 14.65 -31.51 7.58
N ASN A 30 14.98 -32.22 8.67
CA ASN A 30 15.53 -33.57 8.69
C ASN A 30 16.80 -33.75 7.84
N TYR A 31 17.63 -32.71 7.67
CA TYR A 31 18.84 -32.70 6.83
C TYR A 31 18.67 -33.05 5.34
N TYR A 32 17.49 -33.50 4.90
CA TYR A 32 17.21 -33.81 3.49
C TYR A 32 17.15 -32.55 2.61
N PHE A 33 16.87 -31.40 3.22
CA PHE A 33 16.86 -30.09 2.57
C PHE A 33 17.75 -29.12 3.35
N ILE A 34 19.01 -28.98 2.92
CA ILE A 34 19.94 -28.01 3.52
C ILE A 34 19.61 -26.62 2.97
N ILE A 35 19.18 -25.72 3.85
CA ILE A 35 19.01 -24.30 3.50
C ILE A 35 20.36 -23.62 3.76
N ASN A 36 21.12 -23.39 2.68
CA ASN A 36 22.31 -22.55 2.72
C ASN A 36 21.89 -21.07 2.70
N GLY A 37 21.43 -20.59 3.85
CA GLY A 37 21.17 -19.18 4.07
C GLY A 37 22.48 -18.42 4.27
N SER A 38 22.55 -17.20 3.74
CA SER A 38 23.59 -16.23 4.04
C SER A 38 22.96 -14.99 4.66
N VAL A 39 23.70 -14.31 5.53
CA VAL A 39 23.31 -13.00 6.02
C VAL A 39 23.14 -12.00 4.87
N LEU A 40 22.19 -11.07 5.04
CA LEU A 40 21.95 -9.97 4.13
C LEU A 40 23.04 -8.90 4.28
N LEU A 41 23.27 -8.15 3.20
CA LEU A 41 24.19 -7.02 3.19
C LEU A 41 23.46 -5.76 3.65
N THR A 42 24.03 -5.00 4.58
CA THR A 42 23.41 -3.77 5.10
C THR A 42 23.20 -2.69 4.03
N ASN A 43 23.96 -2.72 2.94
CA ASN A 43 23.81 -1.79 1.82
C ASN A 43 22.73 -2.19 0.79
N SER A 44 22.03 -3.32 0.96
CA SER A 44 21.03 -3.76 -0.02
C SER A 44 19.64 -3.17 0.19
N THR A 45 19.37 -2.55 1.34
CA THR A 45 18.04 -2.07 1.74
C THR A 45 18.05 -0.58 2.04
N ARG A 46 16.89 0.06 1.86
CA ARG A 46 16.61 1.42 2.33
C ARG A 46 16.52 1.48 3.85
N PHE A 47 15.97 0.42 4.47
CA PHE A 47 15.80 0.33 5.91
C PHE A 47 17.09 -0.11 6.60
N SER A 48 17.37 0.50 7.75
CA SER A 48 18.45 0.06 8.63
C SER A 48 18.07 -1.29 9.25
N PRO A 49 19.04 -2.19 9.51
CA PRO A 49 18.77 -3.45 10.23
C PRO A 49 18.07 -3.26 11.57
N LYS A 50 18.26 -2.09 12.20
CA LYS A 50 17.65 -1.72 13.49
C LYS A 50 16.24 -1.14 13.39
N THR A 51 15.75 -0.89 12.18
CA THR A 51 14.39 -0.39 11.95
C THR A 51 13.38 -1.42 12.45
N THR A 52 12.35 -0.96 13.14
CA THR A 52 11.30 -1.85 13.67
C THR A 52 10.41 -2.35 12.54
N VAL A 53 9.88 -3.57 12.67
CA VAL A 53 8.92 -4.14 11.70
C VAL A 53 7.70 -3.23 11.54
N GLY A 54 7.25 -2.59 12.62
CA GLY A 54 6.14 -1.63 12.56
C GLY A 54 6.45 -0.42 11.67
N GLU A 55 7.66 0.11 11.75
CA GLU A 55 8.10 1.22 10.90
C GLU A 55 8.24 0.80 9.43
N ILE A 56 8.78 -0.40 9.17
CA ILE A 56 8.85 -0.97 7.81
C ILE A 56 7.44 -1.12 7.21
N ILE A 57 6.48 -1.61 7.99
CA ILE A 57 5.08 -1.77 7.54
C ILE A 57 4.40 -0.42 7.32
N ASN A 58 4.64 0.57 8.17
CA ASN A 58 4.10 1.93 8.00
C ASN A 58 4.59 2.58 6.70
N GLU A 59 5.79 2.21 6.26
CA GLU A 59 6.39 2.59 4.97
C GLU A 59 6.02 1.62 3.83
N LEU A 60 4.98 0.82 4.01
CA LEU A 60 4.46 -0.17 3.06
C LEU A 60 5.51 -1.21 2.60
N MET A 61 6.59 -1.37 3.37
CA MET A 61 7.75 -2.21 3.04
C MET A 61 8.40 -1.83 1.69
N ILE A 62 8.28 -0.56 1.27
CA ILE A 62 8.79 -0.09 -0.02
C ILE A 62 10.29 0.23 0.09
N GLU A 63 11.10 -0.59 -0.58
CA GLU A 63 12.56 -0.42 -0.67
C GLU A 63 12.98 0.69 -1.63
N ARG A 64 12.31 0.79 -2.79
CA ARG A 64 12.60 1.82 -3.81
C ARG A 64 11.32 2.25 -4.51
N TRP A 65 11.19 3.56 -4.69
CA TRP A 65 10.17 4.14 -5.56
C TRP A 65 10.70 4.18 -6.98
N TYR A 66 9.98 3.55 -7.90
CA TYR A 66 10.25 3.66 -9.32
C TYR A 66 9.27 4.69 -9.90
N GLU A 67 9.79 5.75 -10.53
CA GLU A 67 8.94 6.78 -11.15
C GLU A 67 8.30 6.28 -12.46
N ASN A 68 8.94 5.31 -13.12
CA ASN A 68 8.47 4.72 -14.37
C ASN A 68 8.01 3.27 -14.14
N VAL A 69 6.93 3.09 -13.38
CA VAL A 69 6.27 1.78 -13.26
C VAL A 69 5.21 1.67 -14.35
N ARG A 70 5.28 0.59 -15.13
CA ARG A 70 4.22 0.22 -16.08
C ARG A 70 3.07 -0.41 -15.32
N TYR A 71 2.14 0.41 -14.86
CA TYR A 71 0.99 -0.06 -14.10
C TYR A 71 0.04 -0.93 -14.93
N GLU A 72 0.15 -0.92 -16.27
CA GLU A 72 -0.65 -1.77 -17.16
C GLU A 72 -0.45 -3.26 -16.84
N GLU A 73 0.79 -3.69 -16.62
CA GLU A 73 1.11 -5.08 -16.29
C GLU A 73 0.57 -5.47 -14.91
N TYR A 74 0.65 -4.56 -13.94
CA TYR A 74 0.10 -4.74 -12.60
C TYR A 74 -1.43 -4.90 -12.62
N TYR A 75 -2.14 -4.02 -13.33
CA TYR A 75 -3.60 -4.10 -13.44
C TYR A 75 -4.07 -5.30 -14.27
N GLN A 76 -3.29 -5.75 -15.26
CA GLN A 76 -3.55 -6.99 -15.98
C GLN A 76 -3.45 -8.22 -15.08
N GLN A 77 -2.49 -8.24 -14.15
CA GLN A 77 -2.38 -9.33 -13.17
C GLN A 77 -3.49 -9.29 -12.11
N CYS A 78 -3.85 -8.10 -11.63
CA CYS A 78 -4.93 -7.95 -10.65
C CYS A 78 -6.33 -8.13 -11.25
N ALA A 79 -6.47 -8.00 -12.59
CA ALA A 79 -7.70 -8.15 -13.38
C ALA A 79 -8.98 -7.82 -12.60
N PRO A 80 -9.11 -6.58 -12.06
CA PRO A 80 -10.25 -6.26 -11.22
C PRO A 80 -11.53 -6.37 -12.06
N GLU A 81 -12.45 -7.25 -11.65
CA GLU A 81 -13.72 -7.42 -12.38
C GLU A 81 -14.56 -6.15 -12.41
N GLN A 82 -14.39 -5.28 -11.40
CA GLN A 82 -15.06 -4.00 -11.30
C GLN A 82 -14.11 -2.93 -10.75
N CYS A 83 -13.98 -1.83 -11.49
CA CYS A 83 -13.31 -0.64 -10.99
C CYS A 83 -14.28 0.17 -10.15
N SER A 84 -14.02 0.28 -8.84
CA SER A 84 -14.68 1.26 -7.99
C SER A 84 -13.78 2.48 -7.83
N TYR A 85 -14.32 3.65 -8.11
CA TYR A 85 -13.64 4.90 -7.85
C TYR A 85 -14.53 5.71 -6.91
N LEU A 86 -13.92 6.26 -5.86
CA LEU A 86 -14.59 7.25 -5.03
C LEU A 86 -14.68 8.52 -5.89
N LEU A 87 -15.90 8.94 -6.26
CA LEU A 87 -16.12 10.35 -6.58
C LEU A 87 -16.10 11.08 -5.24
N PRO A 88 -15.05 11.83 -4.89
CA PRO A 88 -15.17 12.75 -3.78
C PRO A 88 -16.26 13.75 -4.17
N PHE A 89 -17.42 13.65 -3.52
CA PHE A 89 -18.42 14.71 -3.55
C PHE A 89 -17.78 15.93 -2.91
N ARG A 90 -17.10 16.75 -3.74
CA ARG A 90 -16.81 18.12 -3.39
C ARG A 90 -18.15 18.84 -3.42
N ASN A 91 -18.85 18.82 -2.29
CA ASN A 91 -19.97 19.71 -1.99
C ASN A 91 -19.44 21.14 -1.91
N ASN A 92 -18.96 21.65 -3.04
CA ASN A 92 -18.46 23.01 -3.14
C ASN A 92 -19.67 23.92 -2.98
N ALA A 93 -19.58 24.90 -2.08
CA ALA A 93 -20.67 25.85 -1.82
C ALA A 93 -21.16 26.51 -3.13
N LEU A 94 -20.25 26.77 -4.07
CA LEU A 94 -20.56 27.25 -5.41
C LEU A 94 -21.51 26.32 -6.17
N TYR A 95 -21.28 25.01 -6.14
CA TYR A 95 -22.13 24.04 -6.84
C TYR A 95 -23.55 24.05 -6.28
N ILE A 96 -23.70 24.09 -4.95
CA ILE A 96 -25.01 24.15 -4.28
C ILE A 96 -25.75 25.44 -4.70
N VAL A 97 -25.07 26.58 -4.65
CA VAL A 97 -25.67 27.89 -5.01
C VAL A 97 -26.09 27.93 -6.47
N THR A 98 -25.24 27.47 -7.40
CA THR A 98 -25.58 27.47 -8.84
C THR A 98 -26.74 26.54 -9.15
N THR A 99 -26.83 25.39 -8.49
CA THR A 99 -27.95 24.47 -8.66
C THR A 99 -29.27 25.07 -8.17
N VAL A 100 -29.26 25.74 -7.00
CA VAL A 100 -30.47 26.40 -6.47
C VAL A 100 -30.93 27.54 -7.40
N ILE A 101 -30.01 28.40 -7.84
CA ILE A 101 -30.32 29.50 -8.78
C ILE A 101 -30.85 28.93 -10.10
N GLY A 102 -30.20 27.90 -10.64
CA GLY A 102 -30.62 27.24 -11.87
C GLY A 102 -32.01 26.61 -11.77
N LEU A 103 -32.36 26.04 -10.61
CA LEU A 103 -33.67 25.43 -10.38
C LEU A 103 -34.79 26.46 -10.29
N PHE A 104 -34.59 27.55 -9.53
CA PHE A 104 -35.56 28.65 -9.47
C PHE A 104 -35.70 29.37 -10.82
N GLY A 105 -34.58 29.69 -11.47
CA GLY A 105 -34.58 30.36 -12.77
C GLY A 105 -35.21 29.50 -13.86
N GLY A 106 -34.82 28.22 -13.96
CA GLY A 106 -35.32 27.27 -14.94
C GLY A 106 -36.81 27.00 -14.76
N LEU A 107 -37.28 26.80 -13.53
CA LEU A 107 -38.70 26.59 -13.23
C LEU A 107 -39.54 27.81 -13.62
N SER A 108 -39.06 29.03 -13.33
CA SER A 108 -39.77 30.26 -13.65
C SER A 108 -39.90 30.49 -15.16
N VAL A 109 -38.84 30.19 -15.92
CA VAL A 109 -38.86 30.26 -17.39
C VAL A 109 -39.77 29.18 -17.97
N ALA A 110 -39.67 27.94 -17.49
CA ALA A 110 -40.52 26.85 -17.96
C ALA A 110 -42.01 27.13 -17.72
N LEU A 111 -42.37 27.64 -16.54
CA LEU A 111 -43.75 28.03 -16.22
C LEU A 111 -44.28 29.14 -17.13
N LYS A 112 -43.45 30.14 -17.48
CA LYS A 112 -43.84 31.19 -18.44
C LYS A 112 -44.06 30.68 -19.87
N ILE A 113 -43.43 29.57 -20.24
CA ILE A 113 -43.59 28.96 -21.57
C ILE A 113 -44.83 28.06 -21.60
N ILE A 114 -45.11 27.37 -20.50
CA ILE A 114 -46.19 26.37 -20.41
C ILE A 114 -47.54 27.03 -20.10
N VAL A 115 -47.56 28.10 -19.32
CA VAL A 115 -48.79 28.85 -19.03
C VAL A 115 -49.00 29.87 -20.15
N PRO A 116 -50.12 29.80 -20.90
CA PRO A 116 -50.41 30.69 -22.02
C PRO A 116 -50.66 32.15 -21.58
#